data_AF-A0A149VHG8-F1
#
_entry.id   AF-A0A149VHG8-F1
#
_cell.length_a   1.000
_cell.length_b   1.000
_cell.length_c   1.000
_cell.angle_alpha   90.00
_cell.angle_beta   90.00
_cell.angle_gamma   90.00
#
_symmetry.space_group_name_H-M   'P 1'
#
loop_
_entity.id
_entity.type
_entity.pdbx_description
1 polymer ?
#
loop_
_entity_poly.entity_id
_entity_poly.type
_entity_poly.pdbx_seq_one_letter_code
_entity_poly.pdbx_strand_id
1 'polypeptide(L)' 'MFNRTELLARIHGDEKNVDPRAIDLLISRLRRKLSHEGRQLELIRTIRGGGYIFDPDDGNT' A
#
# COMPACT_ATOMS: atom_id res chain seq x y z
N MET A 1 -3.90 -9.08 3.06
CA MET A 1 -2.58 -8.93 2.41
C MET A 1 -2.80 -8.87 0.91
N PHE A 2 -2.14 -7.95 0.20
CA PHE A 2 -2.26 -7.83 -1.26
C PHE A 2 -0.88 -7.74 -1.90
N ASN A 3 -0.64 -8.53 -2.95
CA ASN A 3 0.56 -8.42 -3.76
C ASN A 3 0.43 -7.27 -4.78
N ARG A 4 1.54 -6.90 -5.44
CA ARG A 4 1.55 -5.78 -6.40
C ARG A 4 0.58 -5.99 -7.56
N THR A 5 0.51 -7.19 -8.11
CA THR A 5 -0.36 -7.53 -9.24
C THR A 5 -1.84 -7.44 -8.85
N GLU A 6 -2.21 -7.90 -7.66
CA GLU A 6 -3.58 -7.79 -7.14
C GLU A 6 -3.99 -6.32 -6.90
N LEU A 7 -3.07 -5.50 -6.39
CA LEU A 7 -3.32 -4.07 -6.25
C LEU A 7 -3.48 -3.38 -7.60
N LEU A 8 -2.63 -3.71 -8.58
CA LEU A 8 -2.74 -3.17 -9.94
C LEU A 8 -4.10 -3.51 -10.58
N ALA A 9 -4.50 -4.78 -10.52
CA ALA A 9 -5.77 -5.25 -11.10
C ALA A 9 -6.98 -4.54 -10.47
N ARG A 10 -6.93 -4.21 -9.18
CA ARG A 10 -8.02 -3.51 -8.48
C ARG A 10 -8.04 -2.00 -8.72
N ILE A 11 -6.89 -1.37 -8.97
CA ILE A 11 -6.79 0.09 -9.17
C ILE A 11 -7.09 0.46 -10.64
N HIS A 12 -6.66 -0.38 -11.59
CA HIS A 12 -6.70 -0.06 -13.02
C HIS A 12 -7.64 -0.92 -13.86
N GLY A 13 -8.32 -1.93 -13.29
CA GLY A 13 -9.20 -2.83 -14.05
C GLY A 13 -8.41 -3.68 -15.07
N ASP A 14 -8.97 -3.90 -16.27
CA ASP A 14 -8.34 -4.72 -17.34
C ASP A 14 -7.25 -3.96 -18.14
N GLU A 15 -6.76 -2.81 -17.65
CA GLU A 15 -5.69 -2.07 -18.33
C GLU A 15 -4.35 -2.81 -18.22
N LYS A 16 -3.94 -3.48 -19.31
CA LYS A 16 -2.84 -4.45 -19.34
C LYS A 16 -1.41 -3.89 -19.31
N ASN A 17 -1.20 -2.60 -19.03
CA ASN A 17 0.14 -1.97 -19.16
C ASN A 17 0.55 -1.06 -17.99
N VAL A 18 0.16 -1.41 -16.77
CA VAL A 18 0.57 -0.63 -15.59
C VAL A 18 1.82 -1.23 -14.98
N ASP A 19 2.88 -0.43 -14.87
CA ASP A 19 4.14 -0.81 -14.23
C ASP A 19 3.89 -1.13 -12.73
N PRO A 20 4.26 -2.32 -12.25
CA PRO A 20 4.18 -2.66 -10.82
C PRO A 20 4.88 -1.66 -9.89
N ARG A 21 5.89 -0.92 -10.38
CA ARG A 21 6.57 0.15 -9.64
C ARG A 21 5.66 1.36 -9.37
N ALA A 22 4.58 1.52 -10.13
CA ALA A 22 3.57 2.54 -9.85
C ALA A 22 2.90 2.29 -8.49
N ILE A 23 2.75 1.02 -8.06
CA ILE A 23 2.22 0.69 -6.74
C ILE A 23 3.13 1.22 -5.63
N ASP A 24 4.44 1.03 -5.72
CA ASP A 24 5.38 1.53 -4.72
C ASP A 24 5.27 3.07 -4.57
N LEU A 25 5.10 3.80 -5.70
CA LEU A 25 4.87 5.24 -5.70
C LEU A 25 3.53 5.63 -5.06
N LEU A 26 2.44 4.93 -5.40
CA LEU A 26 1.11 5.17 -4.85
C LEU A 26 1.08 4.91 -3.33
N ILE A 27 1.72 3.84 -2.86
CA ILE A 27 1.85 3.52 -1.44
C ILE A 27 2.65 4.61 -0.71
N SER A 28 3.75 5.09 -1.29
CA SER A 28 4.54 6.20 -0.71
C SER A 28 3.70 7.48 -0.56
N ARG A 29 2.96 7.86 -1.60
CA ARG A 29 2.06 9.02 -1.58
C ARG A 29 0.95 8.87 -0.54
N LEU A 30 0.37 7.67 -0.44
CA LEU A 30 -0.69 7.38 0.51
C LEU A 30 -0.18 7.47 1.95
N ARG A 31 0.97 6.85 2.26
CA ARG A 31 1.62 6.96 3.57
C ARG A 31 1.83 8.43 3.97
N ARG A 32 2.38 9.24 3.06
CA ARG A 32 2.61 10.67 3.32
C ARG A 32 1.32 11.44 3.64
N LYS A 33 0.20 11.12 2.97
CA LYS A 33 -1.12 11.73 3.27
C LYS A 33 -1.62 11.29 4.65
N LEU A 34 -1.47 10.01 4.99
CA LEU A 34 -1.90 9.44 6.26
C LEU A 34 -1.06 9.97 7.45
N SER A 35 0.22 10.27 7.24
CA SER A 35 1.11 10.82 8.27
C SER A 35 0.86 12.30 8.60
N HIS A 36 0.07 13.03 7.81
CA HIS A 36 -0.10 14.48 7.95
C HIS A 36 -0.98 14.88 9.16
N GLU A 37 -1.68 13.93 9.79
CA GLU A 37 -2.58 14.19 10.93
C GLU A 37 -1.89 14.00 12.31
N GLY A 38 -0.55 13.97 12.35
CA GLY A 38 0.21 13.96 13.61
C GLY A 38 0.21 12.63 14.37
N ARG A 39 -0.55 11.64 13.92
CA ARG A 39 -0.48 10.25 14.39
C ARG A 39 0.31 9.45 13.36
N GLN A 40 1.54 9.09 13.68
CA GLN A 40 2.36 8.24 12.80
C GLN A 40 1.90 6.79 12.95
N LEU A 41 0.69 6.49 12.48
CA LEU A 41 0.18 5.13 12.40
C LEU A 41 0.84 4.45 11.20
N GLU A 42 1.56 3.34 11.41
CA GLU A 42 2.08 2.50 10.34
C GLU A 42 0.96 1.65 9.68
N LEU A 43 -0.08 2.34 9.18
CA LEU A 43 -1.30 1.74 8.62
C LEU A 43 -1.05 0.80 7.45
N ILE A 44 0.11 0.92 6.80
CA ILE A 44 0.47 0.12 5.63
C ILE A 44 1.84 -0.49 5.87
N ARG A 45 1.90 -1.80 6.12
CA ARG A 45 3.14 -2.54 6.33
C ARG A 45 3.63 -3.17 5.01
N THR A 46 4.94 -3.12 4.78
CA THR A 46 5.58 -3.77 3.62
C THR A 46 6.07 -5.15 4.02
N ILE A 47 5.58 -6.19 3.33
CA ILE A 47 6.09 -7.56 3.45
C ILE A 47 7.07 -7.80 2.31
N ARG A 48 8.35 -8.02 2.65
CA ARG A 48 9.40 -8.32 1.65
C ARG A 48 9.00 -9.58 0.88
N GLY A 49 8.94 -9.48 -0.45
CA GLY A 49 8.49 -10.56 -1.34
C GLY A 49 6.98 -10.82 -1.35
N GLY A 50 6.20 -10.22 -0.43
CA GLY A 50 4.77 -10.49 -0.27
C GLY A 50 3.83 -9.35 -0.70
N GLY A 51 4.30 -8.10 -0.70
CA GLY A 51 3.48 -6.93 -1.04
C GLY A 51 3.14 -6.08 0.17
N TYR A 52 1.88 -5.66 0.30
CA TYR A 52 1.45 -4.71 1.33
C TYR A 52 0.27 -5.25 2.14
N ILE A 53 0.26 -4.89 3.42
CA ILE A 53 -0.83 -5.18 4.36
C ILE A 53 -1.32 -3.85 4.91
N PHE A 54 -2.64 -3.66 4.89
CA PHE A 54 -3.28 -2.60 5.65
C PHE A 54 -3.51 -3.11 7.07
N ASP A 55 -2.94 -2.42 8.05
CA ASP A 55 -3.01 -2.74 9.46
C ASP A 55 -3.33 -1.48 10.27
N PRO A 56 -4.61 -1.24 10.59
CA PRO A 56 -5.00 -0.07 11.36
C PRO A 56 -4.70 -0.19 12.86
N ASP A 57 -4.22 -1.35 13.33
CA ASP A 57 -3.89 -1.58 14.73
C ASP A 57 -2.42 -1.22 14.99
N ASP A 58 -2.22 -0.33 15.95
CA ASP A 58 -0.91 0.19 16.35
C ASP A 58 -0.19 -0.85 17.25
N GLY A 59 -0.10 -2.11 16.82
CA GLY A 59 0.69 -3.17 17.45
C GLY A 59 0.53 -3.40 18.96
N ASN A 60 -0.58 -2.98 19.58
CA ASN A 60 -0.80 -3.04 21.04
C ASN A 60 -2.02 -3.91 21.43
N THR A 61 -2.12 -5.10 20.84
CA THR A 61 -2.93 -6.20 21.39
C THR A 61 -2.06 -7.43 21.54
#